data_AF-A0A3B9P5H3-F1
#
_entry.id   AF-A0A3B9P5H3-F1
#
_cell.length_a   1.000
_cell.length_b   1.000
_cell.length_c   1.000
_cell.angle_alpha   90.00
_cell.angle_beta   90.00
_cell.angle_gamma   90.00
#
_symmetry.space_group_name_H-M   'P 1'
#
loop_
_entity.id
_entity.type
_entity.pdbx_description
1 polymer ?
#
loop_
_entity_poly.entity_id
_entity_poly.type
_entity_poly.pdbx_seq_one_letter_code
_entity_poly.pdbx_strand_id
1 'polypeptide(L)' 'MTINSRINCGGCIAKVNTDLNELLGEGNWSVDTSLPHKPLTFSDNTDVDDVLDVLEKHNMIAD' A
#
# COMPACT_ATOMS: atom_id res chain seq x y z
N MET A 1 9.32 -5.30 -3.50
CA MET A 1 8.44 -6.20 -2.74
C MET A 1 6.99 -6.01 -3.21
N THR A 2 6.18 -7.07 -3.16
CA THR A 2 4.75 -7.03 -3.52
C THR A 2 3.93 -7.77 -2.48
N ILE A 3 2.86 -7.14 -1.98
CA ILE A 3 1.95 -7.72 -0.98
C ILE A 3 0.47 -7.48 -1.38
N ASN A 4 -0.42 -8.28 -0.79
CA ASN A 4 -1.85 -8.05 -0.91
C ASN A 4 -2.32 -7.05 0.16
N SER A 5 -3.32 -6.24 -0.20
CA SER A 5 -3.97 -5.30 0.71
C SER A 5 -5.44 -5.12 0.33
N ARG A 6 -6.22 -4.41 1.14
CA ARG A 6 -7.60 -4.01 0.79
C ARG A 6 -7.66 -2.72 -0.05
N ILE A 7 -6.52 -2.17 -0.47
CA ILE A 7 -6.48 -0.99 -1.35
C ILE A 7 -6.97 -1.40 -2.74
N ASN A 8 -8.25 -1.13 -3.04
CA ASN A 8 -8.88 -1.67 -4.25
C ASN A 8 -9.60 -0.62 -5.12
N CYS A 9 -9.60 0.64 -4.73
CA CYS A 9 -10.22 1.74 -5.47
C CYS A 9 -9.48 3.06 -5.21
N GLY A 10 -9.79 4.09 -6.02
CA GLY A 10 -9.18 5.42 -5.87
C GLY A 10 -9.42 6.06 -4.49
N GLY A 11 -10.56 5.77 -3.85
CA GLY A 11 -10.84 6.24 -2.49
C GLY A 11 -9.91 5.60 -1.43
N CYS A 12 -9.58 4.32 -1.59
CA CYS A 12 -8.61 3.66 -0.71
C CYS A 12 -7.21 4.27 -0.89
N ILE A 13 -6.79 4.49 -2.14
CA ILE A 13 -5.50 5.12 -2.47
C ILE A 13 -5.42 6.50 -1.81
N ALA A 14 -6.45 7.33 -1.97
CA ALA A 14 -6.49 8.67 -1.36
C ALA A 14 -6.38 8.63 0.19
N LYS A 15 -6.93 7.60 0.84
CA LYS A 15 -6.89 7.43 2.29
C LYS A 15 -5.47 7.13 2.82
N VAL A 16 -4.70 6.31 2.10
CA VAL A 16 -3.35 5.88 2.52
C VAL A 16 -2.22 6.75 1.95
N ASN A 17 -2.53 7.60 0.96
CA ASN A 17 -1.52 8.29 0.14
C ASN A 17 -0.50 9.09 0.96
N THR A 18 -0.95 9.88 1.93
CA THR A 18 -0.05 10.69 2.77
C THR A 18 0.94 9.83 3.53
N ASP A 19 0.44 8.85 4.30
CA ASP A 19 1.30 8.01 5.14
C ASP A 19 2.24 7.12 4.30
N LEU A 20 1.77 6.57 3.17
CA LEU A 20 2.62 5.78 2.29
C LEU A 20 3.66 6.64 1.57
N ASN A 21 3.35 7.89 1.21
CA ASN A 21 4.34 8.81 0.64
C ASN A 21 5.37 9.24 1.68
N GLU A 22 4.98 9.42 2.94
CA GLU A 22 5.92 9.71 4.03
C GLU A 22 6.87 8.53 4.30
N LEU A 23 6.34 7.30 4.29
CA LEU A 23 7.12 6.09 4.54
C LEU A 23 7.99 5.66 3.35
N LEU A 24 7.40 5.62 2.15
CA LEU A 24 8.02 5.01 0.95
C LEU A 24 8.58 6.05 -0.02
N GLY A 25 8.17 7.30 0.10
CA GLY A 25 8.42 8.36 -0.88
C GLY A 25 7.37 8.37 -1.99
N GLU A 26 6.96 9.56 -2.39
CA GLU A 26 6.00 9.75 -3.49
C GLU A 26 6.54 9.13 -4.80
N GLY A 27 5.71 8.33 -5.47
CA GLY A 27 6.07 7.64 -6.70
C GLY A 27 6.85 6.33 -6.53
N ASN A 28 7.22 5.93 -5.30
CA ASN A 28 7.96 4.70 -5.03
C ASN A 28 7.08 3.50 -4.65
N TRP A 29 5.76 3.66 -4.74
CA TRP A 29 4.80 2.59 -4.51
C TRP A 29 3.66 2.67 -5.51
N SER A 30 2.99 1.55 -5.76
CA SER A 30 1.85 1.49 -6.66
C SER A 30 0.89 0.38 -6.28
N VAL A 31 -0.38 0.57 -6.66
CA VAL A 31 -1.41 -0.47 -6.61
C VAL A 31 -1.93 -0.70 -8.01
N ASP A 32 -1.71 -1.90 -8.55
CA ASP A 32 -2.20 -2.23 -9.89
C ASP A 32 -3.68 -2.65 -9.82
N THR A 33 -4.56 -1.65 -9.90
CA THR A 33 -6.02 -1.87 -9.84
C THR A 33 -6.60 -2.67 -11.00
N SER A 34 -5.81 -2.97 -12.05
CA SER A 34 -6.24 -3.80 -13.18
C SER A 34 -6.16 -5.30 -12.90
N LEU A 35 -5.43 -5.71 -11.85
CA LEU A 35 -5.26 -7.12 -11.48
C LEU A 35 -6.29 -7.60 -10.44
N PRO A 36 -6.64 -8.90 -10.40
CA PRO A 36 -7.65 -9.44 -9.49
C PRO A 36 -7.42 -9.18 -8.00
N HIS A 37 -6.15 -9.11 -7.57
CA HIS A 37 -5.75 -8.89 -6.17
C HIS A 37 -5.26 -7.47 -5.88
N LYS A 38 -5.14 -6.63 -6.92
CA LYS A 38 -4.68 -5.24 -6.84
C LYS A 38 -3.44 -5.10 -5.95
N PRO A 39 -2.34 -5.78 -6.33
CA PRO A 39 -1.18 -5.90 -5.47
C PRO A 39 -0.57 -4.53 -5.18
N LEU A 40 -0.18 -4.32 -3.93
CA LEU A 40 0.64 -3.18 -3.51
C LEU A 40 2.11 -3.54 -3.74
N THR A 41 2.82 -2.73 -4.51
CA THR A 41 4.24 -2.91 -4.82
C THR A 41 5.04 -1.71 -4.34
N PHE A 42 6.20 -1.96 -3.74
CA PHE A 42 7.14 -0.94 -3.22
C PHE A 42 8.58 -1.47 -3.19
N SER A 43 9.55 -0.66 -2.78
CA SER A 43 10.98 -1.03 -2.72
C SER A 43 11.27 -2.17 -1.74
N ASP A 44 12.28 -3.00 -2.02
CA ASP A 44 12.77 -4.03 -1.09
C ASP A 44 13.63 -3.46 0.06
N ASN A 45 13.93 -2.15 0.04
CA ASN A 45 14.70 -1.49 1.08
C ASN A 45 13.85 -1.02 2.28
N THR A 46 12.53 -1.18 2.22
CA THR A 46 11.61 -0.83 3.30
C THR A 46 11.19 -2.10 4.05
N ASP A 47 11.11 -2.01 5.38
CA ASP A 47 10.58 -3.10 6.19
C ASP A 47 9.09 -3.30 5.88
N VAL A 48 8.69 -4.56 5.68
CA VAL A 48 7.30 -4.90 5.38
C VAL A 48 6.39 -4.60 6.56
N ASP A 49 6.90 -4.72 7.80
CA ASP A 49 6.13 -4.48 9.01
C ASP A 49 5.71 -3.00 9.12
N ASP A 50 6.60 -2.06 8.75
CA ASP A 50 6.27 -0.63 8.70
C ASP A 50 5.13 -0.34 7.70
N VAL A 51 5.11 -1.05 6.57
CA VAL A 51 4.03 -0.92 5.58
C VAL A 51 2.72 -1.51 6.13
N LEU A 52 2.79 -2.65 6.82
CA LEU A 52 1.63 -3.27 7.45
C LEU A 52 1.03 -2.39 8.54
N ASP A 53 1.84 -1.68 9.34
CA ASP A 53 1.38 -0.71 10.34
C ASP A 53 0.56 0.43 9.71
N VAL A 54 1.04 0.97 8.57
CA VAL A 54 0.29 1.98 7.81
C VAL A 54 -1.03 1.39 7.29
N LEU A 55 -1.00 0.17 6.77
CA LEU A 55 -2.22 -0.50 6.30
C LEU A 55 -3.20 -0.74 7.46
N GLU A 56 -2.73 -1.16 8.63
CA GLU A 56 -3.56 -1.40 9.82
C GLU A 56 -4.26 -0.12 10.26
N LYS A 57 -3.51 0.98 10.39
CA LYS A 57 -4.03 2.31 10.74
C LYS A 57 -5.24 2.73 9.89
N HIS A 58 -5.26 2.32 8.62
CA HIS A 58 -6.34 2.63 7.68
C HIS A 58 -7.34 1.49 7.46
N ASN A 59 -7.23 0.38 8.18
CA ASN A 59 -8.03 -0.84 8.03
C ASN A 59 -7.89 -1.46 6.62
N MET A 60 -6.66 -1.53 6.11
CA MET A 60 -6.28 -1.94 4.76
C MET A 60 -5.47 -3.24 4.68
N ILE A 61 -5.24 -3.95 5.79
CA ILE A 61 -4.60 -5.28 5.78
C ILE A 61 -5.53 -6.30 5.08
N ALA A 62 -5.00 -7.07 4.13
CA ALA A 62 -5.71 -8.21 3.55
C ALA A 62 -5.56 -9.44 4.46
N ASP A 63 -6.63 -10.22 4.59
CA ASP A 63 -6.65 -11.48 5.37
C ASP A 63 -5.91 -12.62 4.64
#